data_AF-A0A914D0Y3-F1
#
_entry.id   AF-A0A914D0Y3-F1
#
_cell.length_a   1.000
_cell.length_b   1.000
_cell.length_c   1.000
_cell.angle_alpha   90.00
_cell.angle_beta   90.00
_cell.angle_gamma   90.00
#
_symmetry.space_group_name_H-M   'P 1'
#
loop_
_entity.id
_entity.type
_entity.pdbx_description
1 polymer ?
#
loop_
_entity_poly.entity_id
_entity_poly.type
_entity_poly.pdbx_seq_one_letter_code
_entity_poly.pdbx_strand_id
1 'polypeptide(L)'
;MTLVVMEAFRIHEIELGRRVETDKDREPLVLKMLKLMSNLISRRTGAKANVIGLWDAWAKEKQIDDAILPSFLGHRFNIVFENSEKVNHIYPAFVDFIKETKLYTRPDVKQALAYLEDPVIICHIKVLAFMNLTVCAPILRLSGHSRTMFNTIEWLPPIFDWINQSIDLIETIYELDRHPMIGKEFDYDSCNKRFSEIMLRDELDVDFFDGLMLALDSSRSHISFFFGDYLPGGKYFEHPEAHQEILKIAPSNNNAAEGVFAYLDFLEKTKPSMGHIRKEAVILINKNKTIKWLQNLDPDQQEALVSECRAKRKGFAKEFKHKMATIEAQKLEKLRQETLERAEQERKDSQRVDVNINNMIEKGIWQNEAIVESKLFSMPNDAIKFKELSLQLAFRRFILKQNEPFKCFTTTAKEKKLSVEELKNKLLQLISLSYKFIPVHDDY
;
A
#
# COMPACT_ATOMS: atom_id res chain seq x y z
N MET A 1 -10.36 4.43 -1.88
CA MET A 1 -11.20 4.83 -3.03
C MET A 1 -10.42 4.74 -4.32
N THR A 2 -9.31 5.49 -4.47
CA THR A 2 -8.47 5.51 -5.68
C THR A 2 -8.15 4.13 -6.24
N LEU A 3 -7.64 3.20 -5.43
CA LEU A 3 -7.29 1.85 -5.90
C LEU A 3 -8.49 1.08 -6.47
N VAL A 4 -9.67 1.21 -5.87
CA VAL A 4 -10.88 0.48 -6.30
C VAL A 4 -11.40 1.08 -7.61
N VAL A 5 -11.44 2.41 -7.71
CA VAL A 5 -11.84 3.11 -8.94
C VAL A 5 -10.85 2.83 -10.09
N MET A 6 -9.54 2.79 -9.80
CA MET A 6 -8.53 2.45 -10.81
C MET A 6 -8.67 1.00 -11.30
N GLU A 7 -9.01 0.07 -10.43
CA GLU A 7 -9.29 -1.31 -10.83
C GLU A 7 -10.55 -1.41 -11.69
N ALA A 8 -11.60 -0.65 -11.37
CA ALA A 8 -12.82 -0.59 -12.17
C ALA A 8 -12.54 -0.09 -13.60
N PHE A 9 -11.76 0.99 -13.75
CA PHE A 9 -11.36 1.45 -15.08
C PHE A 9 -10.45 0.50 -15.81
N ARG A 10 -9.58 -0.24 -15.10
CA ARG A 10 -8.77 -1.29 -15.73
C ARG A 10 -9.65 -2.36 -16.37
N ILE A 11 -10.72 -2.77 -15.70
CA ILE A 11 -11.70 -3.74 -16.22
C ILE A 11 -12.42 -3.15 -17.43
N HIS A 12 -12.91 -1.91 -17.32
CA HIS A 12 -13.58 -1.22 -18.42
C HIS A 12 -12.69 -1.06 -19.66
N GLU A 13 -11.40 -0.71 -19.49
CA GLU A 13 -10.42 -0.63 -20.59
C GLU A 13 -10.20 -1.99 -21.27
N ILE A 14 -10.31 -3.11 -20.55
CA ILE A 14 -10.21 -4.46 -21.11
C ILE A 14 -11.48 -4.80 -21.91
N GLU A 15 -12.64 -4.50 -21.37
CA GLU A 15 -13.95 -4.73 -22.01
C GLU A 15 -14.07 -3.94 -23.33
N LEU A 16 -13.57 -2.71 -23.35
CA LEU A 16 -13.51 -1.85 -24.54
C LEU A 16 -12.34 -2.19 -25.50
N GLY A 17 -11.57 -3.25 -25.22
CA GLY A 17 -10.48 -3.71 -26.08
C GLY A 17 -9.28 -2.76 -26.16
N ARG A 18 -9.15 -1.81 -25.23
CA ARG A 18 -7.98 -0.91 -25.11
C ARG A 18 -6.82 -1.58 -24.38
N ARG A 19 -7.09 -2.68 -23.66
CA ARG A 19 -6.09 -3.51 -22.99
C ARG A 19 -6.36 -5.00 -23.18
N VAL A 20 -5.27 -5.77 -23.11
CA VAL A 20 -5.34 -7.24 -23.10
C VAL A 20 -5.29 -7.72 -21.66
N GLU A 21 -6.16 -8.68 -21.30
CA GLU A 21 -6.26 -9.25 -19.96
C GLU A 21 -4.93 -9.82 -19.42
N THR A 22 -4.04 -10.25 -20.32
CA THR A 22 -2.72 -10.81 -20.00
C THR A 22 -1.64 -9.75 -19.71
N ASP A 23 -1.96 -8.45 -19.75
CA ASP A 23 -1.00 -7.40 -19.43
C ASP A 23 -0.56 -7.53 -17.96
N LYS A 24 0.74 -7.71 -17.74
CA LYS A 24 1.33 -7.83 -16.40
C LYS A 24 1.19 -6.52 -15.62
N ASP A 25 1.02 -5.42 -16.31
CA ASP A 25 0.86 -4.12 -15.70
C ASP A 25 -0.60 -3.90 -15.25
N ARG A 26 -0.81 -3.90 -13.94
CA ARG A 26 -2.13 -3.71 -13.32
C ARG A 26 -2.62 -2.26 -13.37
N GLU A 27 -1.83 -1.33 -13.86
CA GLU A 27 -2.21 0.09 -13.86
C GLU A 27 -3.08 0.47 -15.08
N PRO A 28 -4.28 1.07 -14.89
CA PRO A 28 -5.11 1.52 -16.01
C PRO A 28 -4.41 2.64 -16.80
N LEU A 29 -4.73 2.75 -18.09
CA LEU A 29 -4.14 3.72 -19.02
C LEU A 29 -4.39 5.15 -18.57
N VAL A 30 -5.58 5.45 -18.02
CA VAL A 30 -5.88 6.77 -17.45
C VAL A 30 -4.90 7.18 -16.35
N LEU A 31 -4.50 6.25 -15.48
CA LEU A 31 -3.53 6.58 -14.41
C LEU A 31 -2.14 6.83 -14.96
N LYS A 32 -1.71 6.05 -15.97
CA LYS A 32 -0.44 6.27 -16.67
C LYS A 32 -0.39 7.63 -17.33
N MET A 33 -1.48 8.01 -17.99
CA MET A 33 -1.61 9.32 -18.63
C MET A 33 -1.51 10.45 -17.58
N LEU A 34 -2.23 10.37 -16.46
CA LEU A 34 -2.16 11.40 -15.41
C LEU A 34 -0.75 11.53 -14.82
N LYS A 35 -0.07 10.41 -14.56
CA LYS A 35 1.33 10.41 -14.10
C LYS A 35 2.26 11.04 -15.12
N LEU A 36 2.09 10.70 -16.40
CA LEU A 36 2.87 11.28 -17.50
C LEU A 36 2.65 12.79 -17.60
N MET A 37 1.39 13.25 -17.59
CA MET A 37 1.05 14.67 -17.60
C MET A 37 1.66 15.42 -16.42
N SER A 38 1.53 14.90 -15.19
CA SER A 38 2.16 15.52 -14.02
C SER A 38 3.70 15.53 -14.11
N ASN A 39 4.32 14.54 -14.75
CA ASN A 39 5.75 14.57 -15.02
C ASN A 39 6.14 15.60 -16.08
N LEU A 40 5.27 15.94 -17.03
CA LEU A 40 5.53 16.95 -18.06
C LEU A 40 5.32 18.37 -17.53
N ILE A 41 4.25 18.60 -16.76
CA ILE A 41 3.77 19.94 -16.41
C ILE A 41 3.59 20.21 -14.90
N SER A 42 4.34 19.50 -14.05
CA SER A 42 4.48 19.88 -12.63
C SER A 42 5.82 20.54 -12.34
N ARG A 43 5.84 21.55 -11.46
CA ARG A 43 7.08 22.24 -11.05
C ARG A 43 8.08 21.32 -10.32
N ARG A 44 7.61 20.29 -9.62
CA ARG A 44 8.46 19.45 -8.75
C ARG A 44 9.00 18.21 -9.46
N THR A 45 8.18 17.57 -10.30
CA THR A 45 8.56 16.38 -11.11
C THR A 45 9.01 16.76 -12.51
N GLY A 46 8.40 17.79 -13.11
CA GLY A 46 8.68 18.26 -14.47
C GLY A 46 9.88 19.16 -14.63
N ALA A 47 10.60 19.52 -13.56
CA ALA A 47 11.89 20.22 -13.68
C ALA A 47 12.94 19.44 -14.51
N LYS A 48 12.75 18.12 -14.72
CA LYS A 48 13.61 17.29 -15.57
C LYS A 48 13.22 17.31 -17.06
N ALA A 49 12.00 17.74 -17.39
CA ALA A 49 11.49 17.83 -18.75
C ALA A 49 11.26 19.31 -19.07
N ASN A 50 12.08 19.94 -19.91
CA ASN A 50 11.97 21.35 -20.34
C ASN A 50 10.60 21.80 -20.92
N VAL A 51 9.57 20.94 -20.89
CA VAL A 51 8.20 21.18 -21.34
C VAL A 51 7.44 22.15 -20.42
N ILE A 52 7.59 22.04 -19.09
CA ILE A 52 6.87 22.90 -18.14
C ILE A 52 7.15 24.40 -18.36
N GLY A 53 8.39 24.77 -18.67
CA GLY A 53 8.74 26.18 -18.91
C GLY A 53 8.09 26.74 -20.16
N LEU A 54 8.04 25.94 -21.24
CA LEU A 54 7.38 26.31 -22.49
C LEU A 54 5.86 26.36 -22.33
N TRP A 55 5.29 25.38 -21.64
CA TRP A 55 3.87 25.32 -21.34
C TRP A 55 3.42 26.49 -20.45
N ASP A 56 4.14 26.81 -19.37
CA ASP A 56 3.79 27.93 -18.48
C ASP A 56 3.84 29.27 -19.22
N ALA A 57 4.79 29.45 -20.15
CA ALA A 57 4.85 30.66 -20.98
C ALA A 57 3.68 30.73 -21.98
N TRP A 58 3.40 29.63 -22.69
CA TRP A 58 2.33 29.55 -23.68
C TRP A 58 0.95 29.70 -23.04
N ALA A 59 0.71 29.04 -21.90
CA ALA A 59 -0.54 29.13 -21.16
C ALA A 59 -0.82 30.56 -20.66
N LYS A 60 0.23 31.28 -20.22
CA LYS A 60 0.10 32.70 -19.85
C LYS A 60 -0.25 33.60 -21.03
N GLU A 61 0.34 33.35 -22.19
CA GLU A 61 0.03 34.09 -23.42
C GLU A 61 -1.44 33.87 -23.84
N LYS A 62 -1.93 32.63 -23.73
CA LYS A 62 -3.31 32.25 -24.07
C LYS A 62 -4.32 32.46 -22.93
N GLN A 63 -3.90 33.02 -21.80
CA GLN A 63 -4.73 33.26 -20.61
C GLN A 63 -5.44 31.99 -20.09
N ILE A 64 -4.73 30.87 -20.07
CA ILE A 64 -5.22 29.60 -19.52
C ILE A 64 -4.95 29.57 -18.01
N ASP A 65 -6.03 29.51 -17.23
CA ASP A 65 -5.98 29.38 -15.77
C ASP A 65 -5.59 27.95 -15.34
N ASP A 66 -5.07 27.80 -14.11
CA ASP A 66 -4.75 26.51 -13.49
C ASP A 66 -3.83 25.56 -14.31
N ALA A 67 -2.99 26.13 -15.18
CA ALA A 67 -2.15 25.39 -16.12
C ALA A 67 -1.12 24.44 -15.48
N ILE A 68 -0.85 24.51 -14.18
CA ILE A 68 0.20 23.72 -13.53
C ILE A 68 -0.38 22.57 -12.71
N LEU A 69 0.11 21.36 -12.98
CA LEU A 69 -0.32 20.18 -12.25
C LEU A 69 0.45 19.98 -10.93
N PRO A 70 -0.27 19.61 -9.86
CA PRO A 70 0.32 18.97 -8.69
C PRO A 70 1.20 17.76 -9.05
N SER A 71 2.31 17.58 -8.33
CA SER A 71 3.20 16.43 -8.51
C SER A 71 2.65 15.17 -7.86
N PHE A 72 2.83 14.00 -8.49
CA PHE A 72 2.58 12.68 -7.88
C PHE A 72 3.55 12.31 -6.73
N LEU A 73 4.45 13.21 -6.32
CA LEU A 73 5.39 12.99 -5.21
C LEU A 73 4.68 13.15 -3.85
N GLY A 74 4.41 12.03 -3.18
CA GLY A 74 3.87 11.93 -1.82
C GLY A 74 2.63 11.02 -1.73
N HIS A 75 2.28 10.56 -0.53
CA HIS A 75 1.11 9.70 -0.26
C HIS A 75 -0.23 10.45 -0.33
N ARG A 76 -0.41 11.33 -1.33
CA ARG A 76 -1.67 12.05 -1.52
C ARG A 76 -2.61 11.16 -2.32
N PHE A 77 -3.39 10.35 -1.62
CA PHE A 77 -4.39 9.43 -2.20
C PHE A 77 -5.35 10.11 -3.18
N ASN A 78 -5.52 11.44 -3.09
CA ASN A 78 -6.41 12.26 -3.90
C ASN A 78 -5.80 12.86 -5.16
N ILE A 79 -4.47 12.76 -5.33
CA ILE A 79 -3.75 13.47 -6.40
C ILE A 79 -4.23 13.05 -7.79
N VAL A 80 -4.75 11.82 -7.91
CA VAL A 80 -5.34 11.28 -9.13
C VAL A 80 -6.59 12.07 -9.51
N PHE A 81 -7.52 12.24 -8.58
CA PHE A 81 -8.77 12.96 -8.80
C PHE A 81 -8.53 14.46 -9.03
N GLU A 82 -7.66 15.09 -8.23
CA GLU A 82 -7.30 16.50 -8.39
C GLU A 82 -6.61 16.77 -9.74
N ASN A 83 -5.66 15.90 -10.14
CA ASN A 83 -5.02 16.04 -11.44
C ASN A 83 -6.00 15.75 -12.59
N SER A 84 -7.00 14.88 -12.41
CA SER A 84 -7.99 14.60 -13.45
C SER A 84 -8.88 15.80 -13.71
N GLU A 85 -9.34 16.50 -12.67
CA GLU A 85 -10.09 17.75 -12.83
C GLU A 85 -9.27 18.79 -13.61
N LYS A 86 -8.00 18.98 -13.24
CA LYS A 86 -7.13 19.95 -13.93
C LYS A 86 -6.82 19.53 -15.36
N VAL A 87 -6.53 18.24 -15.59
CA VAL A 87 -6.29 17.72 -16.95
C VAL A 87 -7.54 17.88 -17.80
N ASN A 88 -8.73 17.59 -17.28
CA ASN A 88 -9.99 17.81 -18.00
C ASN A 88 -10.13 19.27 -18.47
N HIS A 89 -9.74 20.23 -17.62
CA HIS A 89 -9.78 21.64 -17.98
C HIS A 89 -8.75 22.02 -19.05
N ILE A 90 -7.50 21.54 -18.93
CA ILE A 90 -6.39 22.06 -19.74
C ILE A 90 -6.07 21.21 -20.97
N TYR A 91 -6.60 19.98 -21.09
CA TYR A 91 -6.17 19.07 -22.16
C TYR A 91 -6.39 19.61 -23.58
N PRO A 92 -7.49 20.33 -23.92
CA PRO A 92 -7.67 20.82 -25.29
C PRO A 92 -6.56 21.83 -25.64
N ALA A 93 -6.30 22.76 -24.71
CA ALA A 93 -5.23 23.75 -24.84
C ALA A 93 -3.84 23.09 -24.86
N PHE A 94 -3.64 21.99 -24.12
CA PHE A 94 -2.37 21.26 -24.12
C PHE A 94 -2.13 20.53 -25.45
N VAL A 95 -3.18 19.97 -26.07
CA VAL A 95 -3.10 19.39 -27.41
C VAL A 95 -2.73 20.46 -28.44
N ASP A 96 -3.34 21.64 -28.37
CA ASP A 96 -3.01 22.77 -29.25
C ASP A 96 -1.57 23.23 -29.06
N PHE A 97 -1.12 23.34 -27.81
CA PHE A 97 0.27 23.65 -27.47
C PHE A 97 1.24 22.65 -28.12
N ILE A 98 1.00 21.34 -28.01
CA ILE A 98 1.88 20.32 -28.62
C ILE A 98 1.94 20.48 -30.14
N LYS A 99 0.80 20.77 -30.77
CA LYS A 99 0.68 20.96 -32.23
C LYS A 99 1.40 22.23 -32.69
N GLU A 100 1.15 23.36 -32.02
CA GLU A 100 1.77 24.66 -32.34
C GLU A 100 3.30 24.65 -32.14
N THR A 101 3.76 24.06 -31.03
CA THR A 101 5.20 24.02 -30.67
C THR A 101 5.97 22.88 -31.32
N LYS A 102 5.28 21.97 -32.03
CA LYS A 102 5.85 20.78 -32.69
C LYS A 102 6.67 19.88 -31.75
N LEU A 103 6.29 19.81 -30.48
CA LEU A 103 6.98 19.00 -29.46
C LEU A 103 6.69 17.50 -29.56
N TYR A 104 5.81 17.07 -30.47
CA TYR A 104 5.47 15.66 -30.74
C TYR A 104 6.65 14.78 -31.20
N THR A 105 7.81 15.38 -31.47
CA THR A 105 9.05 14.64 -31.73
C THR A 105 9.63 13.97 -30.49
N ARG A 106 9.27 14.45 -29.29
CA ARG A 106 9.70 13.84 -28.03
C ARG A 106 8.82 12.62 -27.68
N PRO A 107 9.40 11.47 -27.29
CA PRO A 107 8.61 10.26 -27.01
C PRO A 107 7.58 10.43 -25.89
N ASP A 108 7.94 11.15 -24.82
CA ASP A 108 7.07 11.41 -23.67
C ASP A 108 5.86 12.29 -24.03
N VAL A 109 6.09 13.35 -24.81
CA VAL A 109 5.03 14.23 -25.31
C VAL A 109 4.16 13.52 -26.36
N LYS A 110 4.77 12.73 -27.25
CA LYS A 110 4.04 11.93 -28.24
C LYS A 110 3.12 10.92 -27.58
N GLN A 111 3.59 10.26 -26.52
CA GLN A 111 2.77 9.32 -25.76
C GLN A 111 1.64 10.03 -25.02
N ALA A 112 1.90 11.19 -24.42
CA ALA A 112 0.86 12.00 -23.78
C ALA A 112 -0.21 12.41 -24.79
N LEU A 113 0.19 12.89 -25.98
CA LEU A 113 -0.74 13.23 -27.06
C LEU A 113 -1.59 12.02 -27.47
N ALA A 114 -0.98 10.85 -27.68
CA ALA A 114 -1.72 9.64 -28.04
C ALA A 114 -2.77 9.25 -26.99
N TYR A 115 -2.49 9.46 -25.70
CA TYR A 115 -3.49 9.22 -24.66
C TYR A 115 -4.59 10.29 -24.62
N LEU A 116 -4.25 11.56 -24.86
CA LEU A 116 -5.23 12.64 -24.90
C LEU A 116 -6.11 12.62 -26.15
N GLU A 117 -5.72 11.85 -27.17
CA GLU A 117 -6.51 11.59 -28.38
C GLU A 117 -7.35 10.30 -28.28
N ASP A 118 -7.19 9.49 -27.21
CA ASP A 118 -8.00 8.29 -26.99
C ASP A 118 -9.32 8.65 -26.27
N PRO A 119 -10.49 8.45 -26.92
CA PRO A 119 -11.78 8.79 -26.34
C PRO A 119 -12.06 8.12 -24.99
N VAL A 120 -11.62 6.87 -24.81
CA VAL A 120 -11.87 6.11 -23.57
C VAL A 120 -11.07 6.70 -22.40
N ILE A 121 -9.84 7.14 -22.66
CA ILE A 121 -9.00 7.76 -21.64
C ILE A 121 -9.56 9.14 -21.26
N ILE A 122 -9.99 9.94 -22.24
CA ILE A 122 -10.64 11.24 -21.99
C ILE A 122 -11.95 11.05 -21.21
N CYS A 123 -12.74 10.05 -21.55
CA CYS A 123 -13.91 9.64 -20.80
C CYS A 123 -13.57 9.33 -19.33
N HIS A 124 -12.56 8.49 -19.06
CA HIS A 124 -12.12 8.20 -17.69
C HIS A 124 -11.59 9.44 -16.95
N ILE A 125 -10.93 10.38 -17.64
CA ILE A 125 -10.54 11.67 -17.06
C ILE A 125 -11.77 12.45 -16.61
N LYS A 126 -12.80 12.55 -17.47
CA LYS A 126 -14.05 13.24 -17.15
C LYS A 126 -14.75 12.61 -15.96
N VAL A 127 -14.84 11.29 -15.91
CA VAL A 127 -15.41 10.56 -14.76
C VAL A 127 -14.62 10.87 -13.49
N LEU A 128 -13.29 10.83 -13.53
CA LEU A 128 -12.46 11.16 -12.37
C LEU A 128 -12.57 12.62 -11.93
N ALA A 129 -12.69 13.53 -12.89
CA ALA A 129 -12.92 14.95 -12.63
C ALA A 129 -14.27 15.16 -11.94
N PHE A 130 -15.33 14.50 -12.43
CA PHE A 130 -16.65 14.50 -11.80
C PHE A 130 -16.56 13.95 -10.37
N MET A 131 -15.96 12.77 -10.20
CA MET A 131 -15.76 12.15 -8.90
C MET A 131 -14.91 13.00 -7.96
N ASN A 132 -13.99 13.81 -8.47
CA ASN A 132 -13.26 14.78 -7.66
C ASN A 132 -14.22 15.82 -7.09
N LEU A 133 -15.06 16.43 -7.93
CA LEU A 133 -15.97 17.49 -7.54
C LEU A 133 -17.07 17.02 -6.59
N THR A 134 -17.62 15.82 -6.79
CA THR A 134 -18.81 15.33 -6.08
C THR A 134 -18.48 14.41 -4.91
N VAL A 135 -17.46 13.56 -5.01
CA VAL A 135 -17.19 12.55 -3.97
C VAL A 135 -15.88 12.84 -3.23
N CYS A 136 -14.77 12.82 -3.95
CA CYS A 136 -13.45 12.80 -3.33
C CYS A 136 -13.07 14.13 -2.68
N ALA A 137 -13.14 15.25 -3.41
CA ALA A 137 -12.78 16.55 -2.85
C ALA A 137 -13.74 16.96 -1.72
N PRO A 138 -15.05 16.73 -1.79
CA PRO A 138 -15.94 16.98 -0.66
C PRO A 138 -15.53 16.23 0.61
N ILE A 139 -15.37 14.89 0.55
CA ILE A 139 -14.94 14.08 1.71
C ILE A 139 -13.58 14.53 2.26
N LEU A 140 -12.64 14.86 1.39
CA LEU A 140 -11.28 15.20 1.80
C LEU A 140 -11.14 16.64 2.30
N ARG A 141 -11.80 17.60 1.65
CA ARG A 141 -11.81 18.99 2.11
C ARG A 141 -12.54 19.10 3.44
N LEU A 142 -13.56 18.26 3.71
CA LEU A 142 -14.12 18.11 5.05
C LEU A 142 -13.07 17.70 6.06
N SER A 143 -12.28 16.66 5.77
CA SER A 143 -11.19 16.27 6.68
C SER A 143 -10.13 17.36 6.84
N GLY A 144 -9.94 18.23 5.84
CA GLY A 144 -8.98 19.34 5.87
C GLY A 144 -9.44 20.57 6.66
N HIS A 145 -10.73 20.91 6.60
CA HIS A 145 -11.31 22.09 7.26
C HIS A 145 -11.94 21.76 8.62
N SER A 146 -12.38 20.52 8.82
CA SER A 146 -12.90 20.06 10.10
C SER A 146 -11.80 20.06 11.15
N ARG A 147 -12.12 20.46 12.38
CA ARG A 147 -11.19 20.36 13.51
C ARG A 147 -11.11 18.93 14.04
N THR A 148 -12.20 18.19 13.92
CA THR A 148 -12.42 16.91 14.58
C THR A 148 -12.89 15.86 13.59
N MET A 149 -12.69 14.59 13.92
CA MET A 149 -13.22 13.49 13.11
C MET A 149 -14.75 13.47 13.10
N PHE A 150 -15.39 13.93 14.17
CA PHE A 150 -16.86 14.02 14.30
C PHE A 150 -17.50 14.76 13.11
N ASN A 151 -17.03 15.99 12.84
CA ASN A 151 -17.56 16.80 11.74
C ASN A 151 -17.37 16.13 10.37
N THR A 152 -16.27 15.41 10.16
CA THR A 152 -16.04 14.67 8.91
C THR A 152 -17.04 13.53 8.74
N ILE A 153 -17.42 12.87 9.84
CA ILE A 153 -18.32 11.71 9.82
C ILE A 153 -19.77 12.11 9.57
N GLU A 154 -20.23 13.26 10.08
CA GLU A 154 -21.62 13.74 9.88
C GLU A 154 -22.00 13.90 8.39
N TRP A 155 -21.02 14.16 7.53
CA TRP A 155 -21.25 14.31 6.09
C TRP A 155 -21.13 13.02 5.29
N LEU A 156 -20.65 11.92 5.90
CA LEU A 156 -20.55 10.64 5.20
C LEU A 156 -21.92 10.08 4.78
N PRO A 157 -22.96 10.04 5.65
CA PRO A 157 -24.26 9.52 5.24
C PRO A 157 -24.92 10.30 4.09
N PRO A 158 -24.99 11.65 4.11
CA PRO A 158 -25.58 12.39 2.98
C PRO A 158 -24.86 12.16 1.64
N ILE A 159 -23.52 12.07 1.65
CA ILE A 159 -22.74 11.78 0.44
C ILE A 159 -23.00 10.34 -0.03
N PHE A 160 -23.06 9.39 0.90
CA PHE A 160 -23.35 8.00 0.59
C PHE A 160 -24.75 7.81 0.00
N ASP A 161 -25.75 8.50 0.55
CA ASP A 161 -27.11 8.49 0.04
C ASP A 161 -27.19 9.11 -1.35
N TRP A 162 -26.48 10.21 -1.60
CA TRP A 162 -26.39 10.82 -2.92
C TRP A 162 -25.74 9.87 -3.96
N ILE A 163 -24.69 9.13 -3.57
CA ILE A 163 -24.08 8.10 -4.42
C ILE A 163 -25.10 7.00 -4.75
N ASN A 164 -25.85 6.51 -3.75
CA ASN A 164 -26.88 5.48 -3.97
C ASN A 164 -27.97 5.98 -4.94
N GLN A 165 -28.49 7.19 -4.71
CA GLN A 165 -29.49 7.81 -5.58
C GLN A 165 -28.97 7.98 -7.02
N SER A 166 -27.70 8.34 -7.18
CA SER A 166 -27.07 8.49 -8.51
C SER A 166 -26.82 7.18 -9.23
N ILE A 167 -26.66 6.08 -8.49
CA ILE A 167 -26.60 4.73 -9.06
C ILE A 167 -28.00 4.27 -9.46
N ASP A 168 -29.01 4.55 -8.63
CA ASP A 168 -30.39 4.11 -8.88
C ASP A 168 -31.07 4.93 -9.99
N LEU A 169 -30.76 6.23 -10.09
CA LEU A 169 -31.30 7.16 -11.06
C LEU A 169 -30.20 8.09 -11.55
N ILE A 170 -29.62 7.77 -12.71
CA ILE A 170 -28.47 8.51 -13.24
C ILE A 170 -28.78 9.99 -13.45
N GLU A 171 -30.03 10.38 -13.70
CA GLU A 171 -30.43 11.78 -13.91
C GLU A 171 -30.10 12.69 -12.73
N THR A 172 -29.96 12.15 -11.50
CA THR A 172 -29.58 12.95 -10.33
C THR A 172 -28.18 13.55 -10.46
N ILE A 173 -27.31 13.00 -11.32
CA ILE A 173 -25.97 13.55 -11.53
C ILE A 173 -26.00 14.94 -12.16
N TYR A 174 -27.08 15.30 -12.87
CA TYR A 174 -27.23 16.63 -13.49
C TYR A 174 -27.67 17.71 -12.50
N GLU A 175 -28.18 17.31 -11.34
CA GLU A 175 -28.74 18.20 -10.32
C GLU A 175 -27.69 18.51 -9.26
N LEU A 176 -26.65 19.27 -9.65
CA LEU A 176 -25.55 19.63 -8.74
C LEU A 176 -26.01 20.39 -7.50
N ASP A 177 -27.10 21.14 -7.62
CA ASP A 177 -27.77 21.86 -6.53
C ASP A 177 -28.35 20.93 -5.46
N ARG A 178 -28.66 19.68 -5.82
CA ARG A 178 -29.09 18.65 -4.86
C ARG A 178 -27.94 17.92 -4.19
N HIS A 179 -26.70 18.18 -4.61
CA HIS A 179 -25.54 17.60 -3.97
C HIS A 179 -25.45 18.08 -2.51
N PRO A 180 -25.27 17.17 -1.53
CA PRO A 180 -25.43 17.49 -0.10
C PRO A 180 -24.51 18.59 0.44
N MET A 181 -23.42 18.86 -0.26
CA MET A 181 -22.31 19.73 0.18
C MET A 181 -22.12 21.00 -0.64
N ILE A 182 -22.60 21.04 -1.89
CA ILE A 182 -22.34 22.16 -2.80
C ILE A 182 -23.30 23.31 -2.42
N GLY A 183 -22.78 24.54 -2.33
CA GLY A 183 -23.52 25.70 -1.84
C GLY A 183 -23.65 25.80 -0.32
N LYS A 184 -23.20 24.80 0.45
CA LYS A 184 -23.13 24.86 1.92
C LYS A 184 -21.71 25.10 2.41
N GLU A 185 -20.82 24.13 2.16
CA GLU A 185 -19.40 24.17 2.56
C GLU A 185 -18.50 24.58 1.38
N PHE A 186 -19.02 24.50 0.15
CA PHE A 186 -18.28 24.81 -1.07
C PHE A 186 -18.95 25.91 -1.87
N ASP A 187 -18.12 26.77 -2.45
CA ASP A 187 -18.54 27.83 -3.36
C ASP A 187 -19.25 27.23 -4.58
N TYR A 188 -20.55 27.55 -4.71
CA TYR A 188 -21.40 27.03 -5.77
C TYR A 188 -20.88 27.46 -7.14
N ASP A 189 -20.51 28.73 -7.31
CA ASP A 189 -20.17 29.30 -8.62
C ASP A 189 -18.89 28.67 -9.19
N SER A 190 -17.85 28.51 -8.36
CA SER A 190 -16.60 27.84 -8.75
C SER A 190 -16.82 26.36 -9.08
N CYS A 191 -17.57 25.63 -8.25
CA CYS A 191 -17.90 24.23 -8.51
C CYS A 191 -18.77 24.07 -9.77
N ASN A 192 -19.75 24.94 -9.96
CA ASN A 192 -20.67 24.90 -11.09
C ASN A 192 -19.96 25.20 -12.41
N LYS A 193 -18.98 26.11 -12.43
CA LYS A 193 -18.14 26.35 -13.61
C LYS A 193 -17.41 25.07 -14.04
N ARG A 194 -16.68 24.43 -13.10
CA ARG A 194 -15.92 23.19 -13.36
C ARG A 194 -16.82 22.01 -13.71
N PHE A 195 -17.96 21.91 -13.04
CA PHE A 195 -18.97 20.90 -13.32
C PHE A 195 -19.57 21.09 -14.71
N SER A 196 -19.92 22.32 -15.08
CA SER A 196 -20.44 22.63 -16.42
C SER A 196 -19.41 22.27 -17.50
N GLU A 197 -18.12 22.54 -17.29
CA GLU A 197 -17.04 22.11 -18.19
C GLU A 197 -17.01 20.58 -18.41
N ILE A 198 -17.32 19.79 -17.37
CA ILE A 198 -17.39 18.32 -17.47
C ILE A 198 -18.69 17.86 -18.15
N MET A 199 -19.81 18.54 -17.85
CA MET A 199 -21.17 18.09 -18.18
C MET A 199 -21.73 18.69 -19.49
N LEU A 200 -20.91 19.37 -20.30
CA LEU A 200 -21.28 19.84 -21.64
C LEU A 200 -21.80 18.65 -22.47
N ARG A 201 -23.13 18.64 -22.70
CA ARG A 201 -23.94 17.48 -23.12
C ARG A 201 -23.57 16.85 -24.48
N ASP A 202 -22.87 17.57 -25.35
CA ASP A 202 -22.53 17.06 -26.70
C ASP A 202 -21.36 16.06 -26.70
N GLU A 203 -20.70 15.84 -25.55
CA GLU A 203 -19.53 14.98 -25.41
C GLU A 203 -19.67 13.85 -24.36
N LEU A 204 -20.89 13.61 -23.84
CA LEU A 204 -21.14 12.50 -22.91
C LEU A 204 -21.70 11.31 -23.68
N ASP A 205 -20.83 10.33 -23.93
CA ASP A 205 -21.17 9.07 -24.61
C ASP A 205 -21.57 7.97 -23.61
N VAL A 206 -21.98 6.82 -24.14
CA VAL A 206 -22.33 5.63 -23.33
C VAL A 206 -21.16 5.22 -22.44
N ASP A 207 -19.93 5.30 -22.96
CA ASP A 207 -18.71 4.94 -22.24
C ASP A 207 -18.52 5.82 -20.99
N PHE A 208 -18.90 7.11 -21.02
CA PHE A 208 -18.89 7.98 -19.85
C PHE A 208 -19.81 7.48 -18.75
N PHE A 209 -21.06 7.13 -19.09
CA PHE A 209 -22.01 6.65 -18.10
C PHE A 209 -21.61 5.29 -17.54
N ASP A 210 -21.15 4.37 -18.38
CA ASP A 210 -20.68 3.06 -17.95
C ASP A 210 -19.47 3.19 -17.01
N GLY A 211 -18.50 4.03 -17.38
CA GLY A 211 -17.35 4.36 -16.53
C GLY A 211 -17.74 5.05 -15.22
N LEU A 212 -18.70 5.98 -15.25
CA LEU A 212 -19.20 6.67 -14.07
C LEU A 212 -19.91 5.71 -13.12
N MET A 213 -20.77 4.83 -13.64
CA MET A 213 -21.48 3.84 -12.86
C MET A 213 -20.52 2.87 -12.16
N LEU A 214 -19.50 2.39 -12.87
CA LEU A 214 -18.44 1.57 -12.31
C LEU A 214 -17.67 2.31 -11.19
N ALA A 215 -17.36 3.59 -11.39
CA ALA A 215 -16.64 4.40 -10.41
C ALA A 215 -17.49 4.70 -9.16
N LEU A 216 -18.79 5.01 -9.33
CA LEU A 216 -19.73 5.25 -8.25
C LEU A 216 -19.98 3.98 -7.45
N ASP A 217 -20.23 2.84 -8.11
CA ASP A 217 -20.46 1.55 -7.43
C ASP A 217 -19.22 1.08 -6.66
N SER A 218 -18.03 1.24 -7.27
CA SER A 218 -16.75 0.99 -6.61
C SER A 218 -16.55 1.87 -5.38
N SER A 219 -16.96 3.14 -5.47
CA SER A 219 -16.86 4.10 -4.37
C SER A 219 -17.86 3.78 -3.26
N ARG A 220 -19.10 3.42 -3.62
CA ARG A 220 -20.14 2.92 -2.70
C ARG A 220 -19.61 1.73 -1.92
N SER A 221 -19.16 0.70 -2.60
CA SER A 221 -18.63 -0.52 -1.98
C SER A 221 -17.46 -0.22 -1.03
N HIS A 222 -16.56 0.67 -1.43
CA HIS A 222 -15.45 1.10 -0.59
C HIS A 222 -15.92 1.87 0.66
N ILE A 223 -16.86 2.80 0.51
CA ILE A 223 -17.39 3.58 1.63
C ILE A 223 -18.14 2.66 2.60
N SER A 224 -18.98 1.75 2.10
CA SER A 224 -19.66 0.75 2.94
C SER A 224 -18.69 -0.15 3.70
N PHE A 225 -17.60 -0.59 3.07
CA PHE A 225 -16.62 -1.46 3.72
C PHE A 225 -15.85 -0.73 4.83
N PHE A 226 -15.35 0.50 4.58
CA PHE A 226 -14.50 1.21 5.54
C PHE A 226 -15.27 2.05 6.56
N PHE A 227 -16.44 2.54 6.20
CA PHE A 227 -17.25 3.44 7.01
C PHE A 227 -18.61 2.87 7.37
N GLY A 228 -18.88 1.58 7.09
CA GLY A 228 -20.17 0.94 7.34
C GLY A 228 -20.70 1.11 8.77
N ASP A 229 -19.83 1.11 9.78
CA ASP A 229 -20.24 1.36 11.17
C ASP A 229 -20.80 2.78 11.40
N TYR A 230 -20.48 3.75 10.53
CA TYR A 230 -20.92 5.14 10.60
C TYR A 230 -22.04 5.49 9.59
N LEU A 231 -22.47 4.54 8.78
CA LEU A 231 -23.56 4.69 7.82
C LEU A 231 -24.90 4.22 8.43
N PRO A 232 -26.07 4.54 7.82
CA PRO A 232 -27.37 4.10 8.34
C PRO A 232 -27.40 2.59 8.62
N GLY A 233 -27.80 2.22 9.85
CA GLY A 233 -27.79 0.84 10.34
C GLY A 233 -26.45 0.35 10.93
N GLY A 234 -25.40 1.17 10.88
CA GLY A 234 -24.09 0.91 11.48
C GLY A 234 -24.05 1.13 12.99
N LYS A 235 -23.10 0.48 13.66
CA LYS A 235 -22.95 0.48 15.13
C LYS A 235 -22.80 1.88 15.74
N TYR A 236 -22.17 2.79 15.02
CA TYR A 236 -21.83 4.14 15.46
C TYR A 236 -22.63 5.23 14.73
N PHE A 237 -23.66 4.86 13.95
CA PHE A 237 -24.48 5.80 13.19
C PHE A 237 -25.21 6.82 14.07
N GLU A 238 -25.88 6.36 15.13
CA GLU A 238 -26.56 7.25 16.09
C GLU A 238 -25.59 7.96 17.04
N HIS A 239 -24.28 7.72 16.88
CA HIS A 239 -23.20 8.28 17.69
C HIS A 239 -23.47 8.19 19.21
N PRO A 240 -23.30 7.01 19.86
CA PRO A 240 -23.43 6.91 21.32
C PRO A 240 -22.59 7.98 22.02
N GLU A 241 -23.10 8.60 23.10
CA GLU A 241 -22.46 9.77 23.75
C GLU A 241 -20.96 9.56 24.05
N ALA A 242 -20.60 8.37 24.55
CA ALA A 242 -19.21 8.01 24.82
C ALA A 242 -18.31 8.02 23.58
N HIS A 243 -18.85 7.68 22.40
CA HIS A 243 -18.14 7.71 21.12
C HIS A 243 -18.04 9.12 20.56
N GLN A 244 -19.06 9.96 20.76
CA GLN A 244 -19.03 11.37 20.36
C GLN A 244 -17.88 12.12 21.03
N GLU A 245 -17.70 11.91 22.34
CA GLU A 245 -16.62 12.58 23.08
C GLU A 245 -15.23 12.17 22.56
N ILE A 246 -15.05 10.91 22.16
CA ILE A 246 -13.80 10.44 21.52
C ILE A 246 -13.62 11.11 20.15
N LEU A 247 -14.66 11.16 19.31
CA LEU A 247 -14.60 11.74 17.97
C LEU A 247 -14.37 13.26 17.97
N LYS A 248 -14.85 13.96 19.00
CA LYS A 248 -14.63 15.40 19.20
C LYS A 248 -13.18 15.74 19.57
N ILE A 249 -12.44 14.80 20.17
CA ILE A 249 -11.04 15.01 20.55
C ILE A 249 -10.10 14.51 19.45
N ALA A 250 -10.53 13.51 18.67
CA ALA A 250 -9.75 12.97 17.56
C ALA A 250 -9.55 14.00 16.44
N PRO A 251 -8.32 14.22 15.96
CA PRO A 251 -8.08 15.11 14.83
C PRO A 251 -8.78 14.56 13.57
N SER A 252 -9.26 15.48 12.74
CA SER A 252 -9.98 15.18 11.49
C SER A 252 -9.14 14.48 10.42
N ASN A 253 -7.82 14.61 10.48
CA ASN A 253 -6.89 14.01 9.54
C ASN A 253 -5.56 13.63 10.22
N ASN A 254 -4.75 12.84 9.53
CA ASN A 254 -3.45 12.37 9.98
C ASN A 254 -2.29 13.32 9.61
N ASN A 255 -2.54 14.51 9.04
CA ASN A 255 -1.49 15.42 8.54
C ASN A 255 -0.49 15.82 9.62
N ALA A 256 -0.94 15.97 10.87
CA ALA A 256 -0.06 16.28 12.00
C ALA A 256 0.96 15.15 12.24
N ALA A 257 0.50 13.90 12.23
CA ALA A 257 1.33 12.71 12.40
C ALA A 257 2.26 12.50 11.19
N GLU A 258 1.74 12.57 9.96
CA GLU A 258 2.56 12.48 8.75
C GLU A 258 3.64 13.57 8.71
N GLY A 259 3.27 14.79 9.11
CA GLY A 259 4.21 15.89 9.20
C GLY A 259 5.32 15.68 10.22
N VAL A 260 5.09 14.90 11.29
CA VAL A 260 6.13 14.50 12.25
C VAL A 260 7.13 13.55 11.57
N PHE A 261 6.63 12.51 10.90
CA PHE A 261 7.48 11.55 10.20
C PHE A 261 8.26 12.18 9.04
N ALA A 262 7.62 13.04 8.25
CA ALA A 262 8.28 13.78 7.18
C ALA A 262 9.42 14.66 7.71
N TYR A 263 9.23 15.29 8.87
CA TYR A 263 10.27 16.11 9.49
C TYR A 263 11.39 15.24 10.10
N LEU A 264 11.06 14.08 10.66
CA LEU A 264 12.05 13.10 11.09
C LEU A 264 12.91 12.62 9.91
N ASP A 265 12.30 12.22 8.81
CA ASP A 265 13.00 11.80 7.58
C ASP A 265 13.92 12.92 7.05
N PHE A 266 13.46 14.16 7.05
CA PHE A 266 14.30 15.32 6.74
C PHE A 266 15.50 15.45 7.68
N LEU A 267 15.31 15.28 8.99
CA LEU A 267 16.41 15.34 9.97
C LEU A 267 17.38 14.17 9.83
N GLU A 268 16.91 12.98 9.50
CA GLU A 268 17.78 11.83 9.21
C GLU A 268 18.68 12.10 7.99
N LYS A 269 18.12 12.70 6.93
CA LYS A 269 18.85 13.01 5.69
C LYS A 269 19.81 14.19 5.84
N THR A 270 19.39 15.26 6.53
CA THR A 270 20.18 16.51 6.60
C THR A 270 21.10 16.58 7.82
N LYS A 271 20.76 15.88 8.91
CA LYS A 271 21.49 15.91 10.18
C LYS A 271 21.69 14.49 10.73
N PRO A 272 22.35 13.58 9.99
CA PRO A 272 22.48 12.18 10.38
C PRO A 272 23.23 12.00 11.71
N SER A 273 24.20 12.88 12.02
CA SER A 273 24.95 12.86 13.27
C SER A 273 24.14 13.31 14.50
N MET A 274 22.93 13.83 14.31
CA MET A 274 22.04 14.19 15.42
C MET A 274 21.44 12.92 16.03
N GLY A 275 21.70 12.70 17.32
CA GLY A 275 21.08 11.58 18.05
C GLY A 275 19.56 11.69 18.12
N HIS A 276 18.87 10.54 18.20
CA HIS A 276 17.40 10.46 18.11
C HIS A 276 16.67 11.30 19.16
N ILE A 277 17.13 11.37 20.40
CA ILE A 277 16.51 12.23 21.44
C ILE A 277 16.52 13.69 21.02
N ARG A 278 17.61 14.15 20.39
CA ARG A 278 17.70 15.53 19.93
C ARG A 278 16.80 15.78 18.73
N LYS A 279 16.68 14.80 17.82
CA LYS A 279 15.73 14.86 16.69
C LYS A 279 14.29 14.96 17.22
N GLU A 280 13.92 14.10 18.17
CA GLU A 280 12.61 14.12 18.83
C GLU A 280 12.32 15.46 19.50
N ALA A 281 13.25 15.98 20.29
CA ALA A 281 13.11 17.29 20.92
C ALA A 281 12.90 18.42 19.90
N VAL A 282 13.66 18.42 18.80
CA VAL A 282 13.51 19.41 17.72
C VAL A 282 12.15 19.28 17.03
N ILE A 283 11.66 18.05 16.80
CA ILE A 283 10.33 17.79 16.25
C ILE A 283 9.26 18.36 17.18
N LEU A 284 9.30 18.02 18.48
CA LEU A 284 8.33 18.48 19.47
C LEU A 284 8.30 20.00 19.58
N ILE A 285 9.47 20.64 19.67
CA ILE A 285 9.59 22.11 19.74
C ILE A 285 8.97 22.76 18.50
N ASN A 286 9.21 22.21 17.31
CA ASN A 286 8.68 22.76 16.06
C ASN A 286 7.17 22.53 15.93
N LYS A 287 6.71 21.29 16.11
CA LYS A 287 5.29 20.92 15.92
C LYS A 287 4.37 21.53 16.96
N ASN A 288 4.81 21.65 18.20
CA ASN A 288 4.04 22.30 19.26
C ASN A 288 4.19 23.83 19.25
N LYS A 289 4.98 24.40 18.32
CA LYS A 289 5.29 25.83 18.26
C LYS A 289 5.84 26.37 19.58
N THR A 290 6.60 25.55 20.31
CA THR A 290 7.04 25.83 21.68
C THR A 290 7.82 27.13 21.80
N ILE A 291 8.67 27.46 20.81
CA ILE A 291 9.41 28.74 20.81
C ILE A 291 8.45 29.94 20.67
N LYS A 292 7.48 29.85 19.77
CA LYS A 292 6.48 30.92 19.58
C LYS A 292 5.61 31.10 20.81
N TRP A 293 5.20 29.99 21.44
CA TRP A 293 4.49 30.02 22.71
C TRP A 293 5.33 30.66 23.81
N LEU A 294 6.60 30.27 23.95
CA LEU A 294 7.51 30.83 24.94
C LEU A 294 7.69 32.34 24.74
N GLN A 295 7.88 32.79 23.49
CA GLN A 295 8.02 34.21 23.15
C GLN A 295 6.80 35.07 23.49
N ASN A 296 5.62 34.47 23.63
CA ASN A 296 4.39 35.17 23.99
C ASN A 296 4.16 35.28 25.51
N LEU A 297 5.00 34.65 26.33
CA LEU A 297 4.93 34.76 27.79
C LEU A 297 5.66 36.00 28.29
N ASP A 298 5.36 36.42 29.51
CA ASP A 298 6.08 37.53 30.15
C ASP A 298 7.57 37.17 30.36
N PRO A 299 8.50 38.16 30.27
CA PRO A 299 9.94 37.91 30.39
C PRO A 299 10.34 37.13 31.64
N ASP A 300 9.70 37.43 32.78
CA ASP A 300 9.97 36.75 34.06
C ASP A 300 9.54 35.28 34.03
N GLN A 301 8.41 34.97 33.37
CA GLN A 301 7.94 33.60 33.19
C GLN A 301 8.83 32.83 32.21
N GLN A 302 9.33 33.49 31.16
CA GLN A 302 10.26 32.90 30.20
C GLN A 302 11.57 32.47 30.90
N GLU A 303 12.20 33.37 31.67
CA GLU A 303 13.45 33.06 32.36
C GLU A 303 13.27 31.98 33.42
N ALA A 304 12.14 32.02 34.16
CA ALA A 304 11.81 30.97 35.13
C ALA A 304 11.77 29.58 34.49
N LEU A 305 11.05 29.43 33.37
CA LEU A 305 10.92 28.15 32.64
C LEU A 305 12.26 27.68 32.06
N VAL A 306 13.05 28.59 31.48
CA VAL A 306 14.37 28.26 30.94
C VAL A 306 15.35 27.84 32.04
N SER A 307 15.32 28.53 33.17
CA SER A 307 16.13 28.20 34.35
C SER A 307 15.77 26.82 34.91
N GLU A 308 14.48 26.50 35.01
CA GLU A 308 14.00 25.18 35.42
C GLU A 308 14.48 24.07 34.46
N CYS A 309 14.39 24.29 33.15
CA CYS A 309 14.89 23.35 32.14
C CYS A 309 16.40 23.11 32.29
N ARG A 310 17.19 24.17 32.55
CA ARG A 310 18.64 24.07 32.79
C ARG A 310 18.93 23.25 34.04
N ALA A 311 18.18 23.47 35.12
CA ALA A 311 18.33 22.73 36.38
C ALA A 311 18.05 21.22 36.20
N LYS A 312 17.00 20.86 35.45
CA LYS A 312 16.59 19.47 35.19
C LYS A 312 17.53 18.69 34.26
N ARG A 313 18.41 19.37 33.50
CA ARG A 313 19.31 18.74 32.51
C ARG A 313 20.15 17.59 33.08
N LYS A 314 20.72 17.76 34.28
CA LYS A 314 21.55 16.72 34.92
C LYS A 314 20.73 15.48 35.29
N GLY A 315 19.48 15.67 35.72
CA GLY A 315 18.55 14.59 36.02
C GLY A 315 18.27 13.73 34.80
N PHE A 316 17.88 14.36 33.68
CA PHE A 316 17.63 13.67 32.42
C PHE A 316 18.85 12.91 31.88
N ALA A 317 20.05 13.47 32.00
CA ALA A 317 21.27 12.78 31.59
C ALA A 317 21.51 11.50 32.41
N LYS A 318 21.23 11.53 33.72
CA LYS A 318 21.36 10.37 34.60
C LYS A 318 20.30 9.30 34.28
N GLU A 319 19.05 9.70 34.10
CA GLU A 319 17.97 8.80 33.71
C GLU A 319 18.23 8.13 32.36
N PHE A 320 18.73 8.89 31.38
CA PHE A 320 19.08 8.35 30.07
C PHE A 320 20.18 7.29 30.17
N LYS A 321 21.26 7.57 30.92
CA LYS A 321 22.35 6.61 31.14
C LYS A 321 21.84 5.33 31.81
N HIS A 322 20.94 5.47 32.79
CA HIS A 322 20.33 4.33 33.47
C HIS A 322 19.48 3.50 32.50
N LYS A 323 18.59 4.13 31.71
CA LYS A 323 17.77 3.43 30.70
C LYS A 323 18.63 2.69 29.66
N MET A 324 19.71 3.31 29.18
CA MET A 324 20.62 2.65 28.24
C MET A 324 21.29 1.43 28.85
N ALA A 325 21.77 1.51 30.09
CA ALA A 325 22.35 0.36 30.79
C ALA A 325 21.33 -0.79 30.97
N THR A 326 20.07 -0.46 31.28
CA THR A 326 18.99 -1.46 31.36
C THR A 326 18.74 -2.14 30.02
N ILE A 327 18.67 -1.37 28.93
CA ILE A 327 18.45 -1.91 27.58
C ILE A 327 19.63 -2.80 27.15
N GLU A 328 20.86 -2.39 27.44
CA GLU A 328 22.06 -3.20 27.16
C GLU A 328 22.04 -4.52 27.94
N ALA A 329 21.68 -4.48 29.22
CA ALA A 329 21.53 -5.70 30.03
C ALA A 329 20.45 -6.63 29.47
N GLN A 330 19.30 -6.09 29.06
CA GLN A 330 18.21 -6.87 28.43
C GLN A 330 18.65 -7.51 27.11
N LYS A 331 19.38 -6.77 26.26
CA LYS A 331 19.93 -7.30 25.00
C LYS A 331 20.91 -8.43 25.25
N LEU A 332 21.79 -8.28 26.24
CA LEU A 332 22.77 -9.30 26.60
C LEU A 332 22.07 -10.58 27.11
N GLU A 333 21.05 -10.42 27.94
CA GLU A 333 20.26 -11.55 28.44
C GLU A 333 19.53 -12.28 27.32
N LYS A 334 18.90 -11.55 26.40
CA LYS A 334 18.25 -12.14 25.23
C LYS A 334 19.25 -12.93 24.37
N LEU A 335 20.44 -12.37 24.13
CA LEU A 335 21.48 -13.05 23.37
C LEU A 335 21.95 -14.35 24.05
N ARG A 336 22.04 -14.36 25.39
CA ARG A 336 22.37 -15.56 26.16
C ARG A 336 21.28 -16.63 26.02
N GLN A 337 20.01 -16.24 26.12
CA GLN A 337 18.88 -17.14 25.93
C GLN A 337 18.88 -17.75 24.51
N GLU A 338 19.05 -16.93 23.47
CA GLU A 338 19.14 -17.40 22.09
C GLU A 338 20.32 -18.36 21.88
N THR A 339 21.45 -18.11 22.56
CA THR A 339 22.63 -18.99 22.49
C THR A 339 22.36 -20.33 23.17
N LEU A 340 21.70 -20.33 24.33
CA LEU A 340 21.31 -21.55 25.05
C LEU A 340 20.29 -22.37 24.26
N GLU A 341 19.27 -21.72 23.69
CA GLU A 341 18.26 -22.36 22.85
C GLU A 341 18.90 -23.00 21.61
N ARG A 342 19.84 -22.29 20.97
CA ARG A 342 20.58 -22.83 19.82
C ARG A 342 21.41 -24.05 20.22
N ALA A 343 22.14 -23.98 21.33
CA ALA A 343 22.92 -25.11 21.82
C ALA A 343 22.04 -26.31 22.20
N GLU A 344 20.86 -26.08 22.79
CA GLU A 344 19.91 -27.15 23.09
C GLU A 344 19.33 -27.76 21.82
N GLN A 345 19.01 -26.94 20.83
CA GLN A 345 18.53 -27.39 19.52
C GLN A 345 19.60 -28.21 18.79
N GLU A 346 20.84 -27.73 18.75
CA GLU A 346 21.98 -28.48 18.20
C GLU A 346 22.18 -29.82 18.92
N ARG A 347 22.04 -29.85 20.26
CA ARG A 347 22.11 -31.10 21.02
C ARG A 347 20.97 -32.05 20.66
N LYS A 348 19.73 -31.56 20.56
CA LYS A 348 18.56 -32.38 20.15
C LYS A 348 18.72 -32.92 18.74
N ASP A 349 19.24 -32.10 17.82
CA ASP A 349 19.47 -32.51 16.44
C ASP A 349 20.61 -33.53 16.34
N SER A 350 21.68 -33.36 17.13
CA SER A 350 22.77 -34.35 17.23
C SER A 350 22.28 -35.68 17.78
N GLN A 351 21.48 -35.67 18.86
CA GLN A 351 20.84 -36.87 19.41
C GLN A 351 19.91 -37.56 18.38
N ARG A 352 19.15 -36.80 17.60
CA ARG A 352 18.31 -37.35 16.52
C ARG A 352 19.15 -38.01 15.43
N VAL A 353 20.29 -37.40 15.07
CA VAL A 353 21.24 -37.97 14.12
C VAL A 353 21.81 -39.28 14.66
N ASP A 354 22.28 -39.32 15.91
CA ASP A 354 22.83 -40.52 16.54
C ASP A 354 21.82 -41.67 16.61
N VAL A 355 20.58 -41.38 17.01
CA VAL A 355 19.49 -42.39 17.06
C VAL A 355 19.19 -42.92 15.65
N ASN A 356 19.15 -42.06 14.63
CA ASN A 356 18.90 -42.50 13.25
C ASN A 356 20.07 -43.32 12.69
N ILE A 357 21.32 -42.98 13.02
CA ILE A 357 22.50 -43.76 12.64
C ILE A 357 22.46 -45.14 13.30
N ASN A 358 22.24 -45.21 14.61
CA ASN A 358 22.19 -46.49 15.35
C ASN A 358 21.07 -47.40 14.83
N ASN A 359 19.88 -46.85 14.58
CA ASN A 359 18.77 -47.61 13.99
C ASN A 359 19.11 -48.16 12.59
N MET A 360 19.92 -47.44 11.80
CA MET A 360 20.34 -47.90 10.47
C MET A 360 21.49 -48.89 10.49
N ILE A 361 22.38 -48.82 11.48
CA ILE A 361 23.41 -49.85 11.70
C ILE A 361 22.74 -51.19 12.00
N GLU A 362 21.67 -51.20 12.81
CA GLU A 362 20.94 -52.42 13.18
C GLU A 362 20.11 -53.01 12.01
N LYS A 363 19.50 -52.14 11.19
CA LYS A 363 18.48 -52.57 10.20
C LYS A 363 18.93 -52.54 8.74
N GLY A 364 20.03 -51.85 8.47
CA GLY A 364 20.58 -51.66 7.12
C GLY A 364 19.84 -50.61 6.29
N ILE A 365 20.58 -50.00 5.35
CA ILE A 365 20.07 -48.99 4.42
C ILE A 365 19.51 -49.67 3.17
N TRP A 366 18.32 -49.25 2.73
CA TRP A 366 17.71 -49.80 1.51
C TRP A 366 18.22 -49.03 0.30
N GLN A 367 19.00 -49.71 -0.53
CA GLN A 367 19.76 -49.10 -1.62
C GLN A 367 19.13 -49.28 -3.00
N ASN A 368 18.35 -50.34 -3.22
CA ASN A 368 17.72 -50.60 -4.52
C ASN A 368 16.32 -51.17 -4.34
N GLU A 369 15.54 -51.15 -5.42
CA GLU A 369 14.14 -51.58 -5.45
C GLU A 369 13.97 -53.04 -5.01
N ALA A 370 14.88 -53.94 -5.43
CA ALA A 370 14.85 -55.35 -5.05
C ALA A 370 14.99 -55.55 -3.52
N ILE A 371 15.83 -54.75 -2.85
CA ILE A 371 15.99 -54.77 -1.39
C ILE A 371 14.75 -54.22 -0.69
N VAL A 372 14.16 -53.14 -1.21
CA VAL A 372 12.93 -52.54 -0.66
C VAL A 372 11.78 -53.55 -0.69
N GLU A 373 11.56 -54.21 -1.83
CA GLU A 373 10.50 -55.21 -2.00
C GLU A 373 10.74 -56.44 -1.12
N SER A 374 11.97 -56.96 -1.10
CA SER A 374 12.32 -58.13 -0.28
C SER A 374 12.12 -57.88 1.22
N LYS A 375 12.54 -56.71 1.71
CA LYS A 375 12.39 -56.34 3.13
C LYS A 375 10.93 -56.06 3.50
N LEU A 376 10.16 -55.40 2.63
CA LEU A 376 8.73 -55.17 2.88
C LEU A 376 7.91 -56.47 2.85
N PHE A 377 8.27 -57.43 2.00
CA PHE A 377 7.63 -58.75 1.95
C PHE A 377 7.88 -59.56 3.22
N SER A 378 9.08 -59.44 3.82
CA SER A 378 9.44 -60.13 5.06
C SER A 378 8.76 -59.59 6.33
N MET A 379 8.00 -58.48 6.24
CA MET A 379 7.40 -57.82 7.41
C MET A 379 5.92 -58.19 7.61
N PRO A 380 5.52 -58.59 8.83
CA PRO A 380 4.21 -59.21 9.08
C PRO A 380 3.04 -58.22 9.18
N ASN A 381 3.27 -56.92 9.40
CA ASN A 381 2.21 -55.94 9.59
C ASN A 381 2.55 -54.59 8.94
N ASP A 382 1.56 -53.92 8.38
CA ASP A 382 1.65 -52.59 7.77
C ASP A 382 2.07 -51.50 8.76
N ALA A 383 1.78 -51.66 10.05
CA ALA A 383 2.29 -50.76 11.09
C ALA A 383 3.83 -50.80 11.19
N ILE A 384 4.43 -51.99 11.00
CA ILE A 384 5.88 -52.18 11.01
C ILE A 384 6.48 -51.63 9.72
N LYS A 385 5.87 -51.96 8.56
CA LYS A 385 6.29 -51.43 7.25
C LYS A 385 6.31 -49.90 7.23
N PHE A 386 5.26 -49.26 7.77
CA PHE A 386 5.18 -47.81 7.88
C PHE A 386 6.33 -47.23 8.73
N LYS A 387 6.63 -47.85 9.87
CA LYS A 387 7.71 -47.41 10.78
C LYS A 387 9.07 -47.52 10.11
N GLU A 388 9.35 -48.62 9.42
CA GLU A 388 10.62 -48.83 8.72
C GLU A 388 10.79 -47.90 7.52
N LEU A 389 9.76 -47.71 6.70
CA LEU A 389 9.78 -46.74 5.60
C LEU A 389 9.99 -45.31 6.11
N SER A 390 9.35 -44.95 7.22
CA SER A 390 9.52 -43.64 7.86
C SER A 390 10.96 -43.43 8.35
N LEU A 391 11.59 -44.47 8.90
CA LEU A 391 13.00 -44.43 9.31
C LEU A 391 13.94 -44.27 8.11
N GLN A 392 13.69 -44.98 7.00
CA GLN A 392 14.50 -44.86 5.77
C GLN A 392 14.40 -43.45 5.16
N LEU A 393 13.20 -42.86 5.11
CA LEU A 393 12.98 -41.49 4.63
C LEU A 393 13.63 -40.44 5.55
N ALA A 394 13.54 -40.64 6.87
CA ALA A 394 14.18 -39.77 7.85
C ALA A 394 15.70 -39.83 7.75
N PHE A 395 16.28 -41.01 7.58
CA PHE A 395 17.72 -41.19 7.40
C PHE A 395 18.23 -40.46 6.15
N ARG A 396 17.54 -40.63 5.02
CA ARG A 396 17.89 -39.94 3.76
C ARG A 396 17.83 -38.42 3.88
N ARG A 397 16.88 -37.90 4.66
CA ARG A 397 16.75 -36.46 4.91
C ARG A 397 17.81 -35.92 5.87
N PHE A 398 17.94 -36.53 7.06
CA PHE A 398 18.73 -35.96 8.15
C PHE A 398 20.22 -36.34 8.08
N ILE A 399 20.54 -37.53 7.54
CA ILE A 399 21.92 -38.04 7.46
C ILE A 399 22.49 -37.85 6.06
N LEU A 400 21.80 -38.33 5.02
CA LEU A 400 22.30 -38.19 3.63
C LEU A 400 22.13 -36.77 3.06
N LYS A 401 21.36 -35.89 3.73
CA LYS A 401 21.09 -34.50 3.33
C LYS A 401 20.73 -34.38 1.84
N GLN A 402 19.86 -35.28 1.38
CA GLN A 402 19.30 -35.28 0.03
C GLN A 402 18.58 -33.93 -0.24
N ASN A 403 18.90 -33.28 -1.38
CA ASN A 403 18.50 -31.89 -1.72
C ASN A 403 17.06 -31.75 -2.26
N GLU A 404 16.24 -32.78 -2.12
CA GLU A 404 14.88 -32.83 -2.65
C GLU A 404 13.90 -32.00 -1.79
N PRO A 405 12.76 -31.57 -2.37
CA PRO A 405 11.74 -30.83 -1.62
C PRO A 405 11.28 -31.59 -0.37
N PHE A 406 11.07 -30.88 0.74
CA PHE A 406 10.64 -31.44 2.03
C PHE A 406 9.47 -32.44 1.93
N LYS A 407 8.53 -32.19 1.01
CA LYS A 407 7.35 -33.03 0.73
C LYS A 407 7.71 -34.48 0.34
N CYS A 408 8.89 -34.72 -0.20
CA CYS A 408 9.39 -36.04 -0.58
C CYS A 408 9.78 -36.90 0.64
N PHE A 409 10.04 -36.27 1.79
CA PHE A 409 10.45 -36.95 3.03
C PHE A 409 9.34 -37.01 4.08
N THR A 410 8.15 -36.46 3.81
CA THR A 410 7.04 -36.45 4.78
C THR A 410 6.25 -37.75 4.78
N THR A 411 5.83 -38.14 5.98
CA THR A 411 4.96 -39.31 6.24
C THR A 411 3.47 -38.96 6.32
N THR A 412 3.13 -37.67 6.17
CA THR A 412 1.77 -37.13 6.21
C THR A 412 1.51 -36.21 5.02
N ALA A 413 0.24 -36.16 4.58
CA ALA A 413 -0.28 -35.21 3.61
C ALA A 413 -1.69 -34.78 4.03
N LYS A 414 -1.97 -33.46 4.04
CA LYS A 414 -3.26 -32.89 4.49
C LYS A 414 -3.74 -33.46 5.82
N GLU A 415 -2.85 -33.50 6.82
CA GLU A 415 -3.09 -33.99 8.19
C GLU A 415 -3.45 -35.49 8.31
N LYS A 416 -3.42 -36.26 7.21
CA LYS A 416 -3.61 -37.72 7.22
C LYS A 416 -2.28 -38.45 7.01
N LYS A 417 -2.14 -39.62 7.66
CA LYS A 417 -1.00 -40.53 7.45
C LYS A 417 -1.05 -41.10 6.04
N LEU A 418 0.09 -41.12 5.36
CA LEU A 418 0.22 -41.73 4.04
C LEU A 418 0.13 -43.25 4.13
N SER A 419 -0.34 -43.89 3.07
CA SER A 419 -0.35 -45.34 2.93
C SER A 419 1.07 -45.89 2.77
N VAL A 420 1.25 -47.19 3.06
CA VAL A 420 2.54 -47.88 2.89
C VAL A 420 3.02 -47.81 1.43
N GLU A 421 2.10 -47.89 0.47
CA GLU A 421 2.40 -47.81 -0.97
C GLU A 421 2.89 -46.42 -1.38
N GLU A 422 2.27 -45.36 -0.86
CA GLU A 422 2.72 -43.99 -1.12
C GLU A 422 4.12 -43.71 -0.53
N LEU A 423 4.42 -44.24 0.66
CA LEU A 423 5.74 -44.12 1.27
C LEU A 423 6.82 -44.91 0.51
N LYS A 424 6.47 -46.11 0.04
CA LYS A 424 7.33 -46.93 -0.81
C LYS A 424 7.68 -46.20 -2.10
N ASN A 425 6.68 -45.63 -2.79
CA ASN A 425 6.89 -44.86 -4.02
C ASN A 425 7.79 -43.63 -3.79
N LYS A 426 7.62 -42.91 -2.67
CA LYS A 426 8.52 -41.80 -2.29
C LYS A 426 9.95 -42.29 -2.05
N LEU A 427 10.14 -43.41 -1.37
CA LEU A 427 11.46 -43.96 -1.09
C LEU A 427 12.16 -44.42 -2.39
N LEU A 428 11.45 -45.10 -3.28
CA LEU A 428 11.97 -45.53 -4.59
C LEU A 428 12.34 -44.33 -5.48
N GLN A 429 11.53 -43.27 -5.47
CA GLN A 429 11.86 -42.03 -6.16
C GLN A 429 13.18 -41.44 -5.63
N LEU A 430 13.36 -41.35 -4.31
CA LEU A 430 14.58 -40.85 -3.68
C LEU A 430 15.81 -41.76 -3.92
N ILE A 431 15.61 -43.08 -4.02
CA ILE A 431 16.66 -44.04 -4.39
C ILE A 431 17.10 -43.82 -5.83
N SER A 432 16.14 -43.72 -6.76
CA SER A 432 16.41 -43.51 -8.20
C SER A 432 17.13 -42.18 -8.47
N LEU A 433 16.85 -41.14 -7.67
CA LEU A 433 17.50 -39.84 -7.76
C LEU A 433 18.91 -39.86 -7.15
N SER A 434 19.16 -40.65 -6.09
CA SER A 434 20.52 -40.82 -5.55
C SER A 434 21.50 -41.51 -6.51
N TYR A 435 21.02 -42.37 -7.41
CA TYR A 435 21.88 -43.01 -8.42
C TYR A 435 22.35 -42.07 -9.54
N LYS A 436 21.81 -40.86 -9.64
CA LYS A 436 22.26 -39.84 -10.61
C LYS A 436 23.38 -38.92 -10.10
N PHE A 437 23.78 -39.07 -8.84
CA PHE A 437 24.84 -38.28 -8.20
C PHE A 437 25.88 -39.18 -7.54
N ILE A 438 26.57 -39.99 -8.34
CA ILE A 438 27.94 -40.39 -8.02
C ILE A 438 28.80 -39.58 -8.99
N PRO A 439 29.50 -38.51 -8.53
CA PRO A 439 30.58 -38.00 -9.32
C PRO A 439 31.59 -39.14 -9.41
N VAL A 440 31.77 -39.66 -10.62
CA VAL A 440 32.96 -40.44 -10.95
C VAL A 440 34.11 -39.47 -10.72
N HIS A 441 34.81 -39.61 -9.58
CA HIS A 441 36.16 -39.09 -9.46
C HIS A 441 37.03 -39.98 -10.34
N ASP A 442 37.01 -39.69 -11.64
CA ASP A 442 38.17 -39.95 -12.49
C ASP A 442 39.15 -38.83 -12.18
N ASP A 443 40.16 -39.14 -11.38
CA ASP A 443 41.48 -38.53 -11.50
C ASP A 443 42.49 -39.51 -10.87
N TYR A 444 43.31 -40.07 -11.76
CA TYR A 444 44.57 -40.76 -11.49
C TYR A 444 45.66 -39.78 -11.07
#